data_AF-A0A7G8GI13-F1
#
_entry.id   AF-A0A7G8GI13-F1
#
_cell.length_a   1.000
_cell.length_b   1.000
_cell.length_c   1.000
_cell.angle_alpha   90.00
_cell.angle_beta   90.00
_cell.angle_gamma   90.00
#
_symmetry.space_group_name_H-M   'P 1'
#
loop_
_entity.id
_entity.type
_entity.pdbx_description
1 polymer ?
#
loop_
_entity_poly.entity_id
_entity_poly.type
_entity_poly.pdbx_seq_one_letter_code
_entity_poly.pdbx_strand_id
1 'polypeptide(L)'
;MRLRRWLERQNCRRRHEASRRSFLQDAMHLLEFNGIDGDYVEFGCDRAQTFRLAHRFSRDLGMHRHLWAIDSFSGIPAPQGFRDLHPRWIEGERQTSEEQFRRLCRRAGIPAGARTVVRATWEQLPHLAPERLPHNISFAYVNCPLHSSVSSVLQCLAPRLKQGMLIAFENHFAWSRFHRSGDQSALDQFSQINDAFQFHPYRTFGLTGASFLVAERFA
;
A
#
# COMPACT_ATOMS: atom_id res chain seq x y z
N MET A 1 -17.98 -23.73 -21.71
CA MET A 1 -18.22 -23.03 -20.42
C MET A 1 -16.95 -22.69 -19.63
N ARG A 2 -15.99 -23.62 -19.46
CA ARG A 2 -14.73 -23.38 -18.70
C ARG A 2 -13.78 -22.34 -19.33
N LEU A 3 -13.61 -22.36 -20.66
CA LEU A 3 -12.76 -21.41 -21.38
C LEU A 3 -13.28 -19.95 -21.27
N ARG A 4 -14.59 -19.75 -21.39
CA ARG A 4 -15.24 -18.43 -21.27
C ARG A 4 -15.02 -17.82 -19.88
N ARG A 5 -15.24 -18.59 -18.82
CA ARG A 5 -14.97 -18.17 -17.43
C ARG A 5 -13.48 -17.92 -17.15
N TRP A 6 -12.59 -18.59 -17.86
CA TRP A 6 -11.15 -18.34 -17.77
C TRP A 6 -10.79 -17.01 -18.46
N LEU A 7 -11.27 -16.79 -19.69
CA LEU A 7 -11.09 -15.54 -20.43
C LEU A 7 -11.63 -14.33 -19.68
N GLU A 8 -12.83 -14.45 -19.10
CA GLU A 8 -13.44 -13.40 -18.27
C GLU A 8 -12.57 -13.05 -17.06
N ARG A 9 -12.00 -14.05 -16.38
CA ARG A 9 -11.07 -13.83 -15.26
C ARG A 9 -9.79 -13.14 -15.71
N GLN A 10 -9.23 -13.51 -16.86
CA GLN A 10 -8.05 -12.85 -17.43
C GLN A 10 -8.35 -11.39 -17.80
N ASN A 11 -9.49 -11.12 -18.44
CA ASN A 11 -9.91 -9.77 -18.80
C ASN A 11 -10.17 -8.90 -17.56
N CYS A 12 -10.80 -9.46 -16.54
CA CYS A 12 -11.01 -8.79 -15.26
C CYS A 12 -9.67 -8.40 -14.62
N ARG A 13 -8.72 -9.34 -14.55
CA ARG A 13 -7.37 -9.10 -14.05
C ARG A 13 -6.65 -7.99 -14.83
N ARG A 14 -6.66 -8.04 -16.16
CA ARG A 14 -6.03 -7.01 -17.01
C ARG A 14 -6.62 -5.63 -16.77
N ARG A 15 -7.95 -5.53 -16.64
CA ARG A 15 -8.62 -4.25 -16.33
C ARG A 15 -8.18 -3.72 -14.96
N HIS A 16 -8.10 -4.56 -13.94
CA HIS A 16 -7.64 -4.15 -12.61
C HIS A 16 -6.17 -3.70 -12.64
N GLU A 17 -5.30 -4.42 -13.33
CA GLU A 17 -3.88 -4.06 -13.49
C GLU A 17 -3.73 -2.73 -14.26
N ALA A 18 -4.53 -2.49 -15.30
CA ALA A 18 -4.55 -1.23 -16.04
C ALA A 18 -5.06 -0.06 -15.19
N SER A 19 -6.14 -0.26 -14.43
CA SER A 19 -6.68 0.74 -13.50
C SER A 19 -5.65 1.11 -12.42
N ARG A 20 -4.99 0.11 -11.80
CA ARG A 20 -3.94 0.36 -10.81
C ARG A 20 -2.74 1.10 -11.39
N ARG A 21 -2.34 0.77 -12.61
CA ARG A 21 -1.28 1.49 -13.33
C ARG A 21 -1.65 2.94 -13.56
N SER A 22 -2.85 3.23 -14.09
CA SER A 22 -3.32 4.61 -14.30
C SER A 22 -3.37 5.37 -12.98
N PHE A 23 -3.88 4.75 -11.92
CA PHE A 23 -3.86 5.35 -10.59
C PHE A 23 -2.45 5.72 -10.12
N LEU A 24 -1.50 4.78 -10.16
CA LEU A 24 -0.13 5.05 -9.72
C LEU A 24 0.55 6.13 -10.55
N GLN A 25 0.25 6.19 -11.86
CA GLN A 25 0.75 7.24 -12.73
C GLN A 25 0.20 8.60 -12.30
N ASP A 26 -1.12 8.72 -12.17
CA ASP A 26 -1.78 9.98 -11.83
C ASP A 26 -1.47 10.43 -10.40
N ALA A 27 -1.27 9.48 -9.47
CA ALA A 27 -0.79 9.76 -8.12
C ALA A 27 0.61 10.38 -8.11
N MET A 28 1.55 9.83 -8.90
CA MET A 28 2.90 10.39 -9.00
C MET A 28 2.89 11.78 -9.65
N HIS A 29 2.09 11.98 -10.71
CA HIS A 29 1.91 13.31 -11.32
C HIS A 29 1.29 14.31 -10.35
N LEU A 30 0.29 13.90 -9.57
CA LEU A 30 -0.32 14.77 -8.57
C LEU A 30 0.69 15.23 -7.52
N LEU A 31 1.52 14.31 -7.02
CA LEU A 31 2.55 14.63 -6.03
C LEU A 31 3.65 15.50 -6.61
N GLU A 32 4.02 15.31 -7.88
CA GLU A 32 4.96 16.15 -8.61
C GLU A 32 4.39 17.56 -8.82
N PHE A 33 3.18 17.65 -9.37
CA PHE A 33 2.49 18.90 -9.64
C PHE A 33 2.34 19.77 -8.38
N ASN A 34 2.05 19.15 -7.24
CA ASN A 34 1.90 19.84 -5.96
C ASN A 34 3.22 20.01 -5.19
N GLY A 35 4.35 19.56 -5.73
CA GLY A 35 5.66 19.69 -5.08
C GLY A 35 5.79 18.93 -3.76
N ILE A 36 5.05 17.84 -3.57
CA ILE A 36 5.07 17.06 -2.32
C ILE A 36 6.35 16.21 -2.30
N ASP A 37 7.33 16.61 -1.50
CA ASP A 37 8.61 15.91 -1.37
C ASP A 37 8.50 14.58 -0.58
N GLY A 38 9.59 13.80 -0.52
CA GLY A 38 9.66 12.57 0.29
C GLY A 38 9.59 11.26 -0.50
N ASP A 39 9.61 10.15 0.22
CA ASP A 39 9.80 8.82 -0.34
C ASP A 39 8.48 8.13 -0.71
N TYR A 40 8.60 7.02 -1.45
CA TYR A 40 7.53 6.04 -1.64
C TYR A 40 7.72 4.88 -0.66
N VAL A 41 6.68 4.50 0.07
CA VAL A 41 6.67 3.31 0.93
C VAL A 41 5.54 2.38 0.57
N GLU A 42 5.83 1.09 0.46
CA GLU A 42 4.86 0.03 0.21
C GLU A 42 4.86 -0.97 1.36
N PHE A 43 3.68 -1.14 1.97
CA PHE A 43 3.41 -2.13 3.01
C PHE A 43 2.71 -3.33 2.38
N GLY A 44 3.38 -4.48 2.30
CA GLY A 44 2.88 -5.65 1.58
C GLY A 44 3.23 -5.59 0.10
N CYS A 45 4.43 -6.05 -0.24
CA CYS A 45 5.06 -5.86 -1.54
C CYS A 45 4.76 -6.99 -2.55
N ASP A 46 4.30 -8.15 -2.08
CA ASP A 46 3.96 -9.34 -2.88
C ASP A 46 4.96 -9.55 -4.05
N ARG A 47 4.51 -9.51 -5.31
CA ARG A 47 5.33 -9.76 -6.51
C ARG A 47 5.96 -8.48 -7.10
N ALA A 48 6.17 -7.45 -6.28
CA ALA A 48 6.77 -6.18 -6.66
C ALA A 48 6.06 -5.49 -7.86
N GLN A 49 4.77 -5.72 -8.05
CA GLN A 49 4.05 -5.24 -9.24
C GLN A 49 3.79 -3.73 -9.17
N THR A 50 3.36 -3.24 -8.01
CA THR A 50 3.14 -1.82 -7.72
C THR A 50 4.46 -1.12 -7.46
N PHE A 51 5.34 -1.74 -6.66
CA PHE A 51 6.69 -1.26 -6.39
C PHE A 51 7.48 -0.87 -7.65
N ARG A 52 7.48 -1.72 -8.69
CA ARG A 52 8.18 -1.43 -9.95
C ARG A 52 7.54 -0.28 -10.74
N LEU A 53 6.22 -0.12 -10.65
CA LEU A 53 5.52 0.97 -11.32
C LEU A 53 5.82 2.30 -10.63
N ALA A 54 5.82 2.31 -9.29
CA ALA A 54 6.22 3.48 -8.50
C ALA A 54 7.63 3.94 -8.85
N HIS A 55 8.60 3.01 -8.90
CA HIS A 55 9.97 3.33 -9.30
C HIS A 55 10.04 3.93 -10.71
N ARG A 56 9.36 3.29 -11.69
CA ARG A 56 9.38 3.78 -13.07
C ARG A 56 8.78 5.19 -13.17
N PHE A 57 7.57 5.39 -12.66
CA PHE A 57 6.89 6.67 -12.78
C PHE A 57 7.60 7.79 -12.02
N SER A 58 8.16 7.50 -10.84
CA SER A 58 8.99 8.48 -10.13
C SER A 58 10.22 8.91 -10.93
N ARG A 59 10.84 7.98 -11.68
CA ARG A 59 11.96 8.30 -12.56
C ARG A 59 11.56 9.02 -13.83
N ASP A 60 10.45 8.63 -14.45
CA ASP A 60 9.94 9.26 -15.68
C ASP A 60 9.61 10.76 -15.42
N LEU A 61 9.23 11.10 -14.19
CA LEU A 61 8.97 12.47 -13.73
C LEU A 61 10.20 13.19 -13.14
N GLY A 62 11.38 12.57 -13.14
CA GLY A 62 12.60 13.19 -12.58
C GLY A 62 12.61 13.37 -11.05
N MET A 63 11.67 12.76 -10.33
CA MET A 63 11.56 12.91 -8.87
C MET A 63 12.57 12.07 -8.09
N HIS A 64 12.99 10.93 -8.68
CA HIS A 64 13.99 10.01 -8.11
C HIS A 64 13.76 9.64 -6.64
N ARG A 65 12.51 9.46 -6.22
CA ARG A 65 12.16 9.12 -4.83
C ARG A 65 12.82 7.82 -4.41
N HIS A 66 13.24 7.71 -3.15
CA HIS A 66 13.70 6.43 -2.61
C HIS A 66 12.50 5.54 -2.33
N LEU A 67 12.65 4.23 -2.55
CA LEU A 67 11.55 3.27 -2.35
C LEU A 67 11.78 2.39 -1.12
N TRP A 68 10.78 2.34 -0.24
CA TRP A 68 10.77 1.49 0.94
C TRP A 68 9.80 0.33 0.76
N ALA A 69 10.32 -0.89 0.79
CA ALA A 69 9.53 -2.13 0.77
C ALA A 69 9.47 -2.69 2.19
N ILE A 70 8.30 -2.66 2.82
CA ILE A 70 8.09 -3.16 4.17
C ILE A 70 7.14 -4.36 4.09
N ASP A 71 7.62 -5.55 4.46
CA ASP A 71 6.86 -6.79 4.35
C ASP A 71 7.39 -7.83 5.35
N SER A 72 6.55 -8.79 5.73
CA SER A 72 6.97 -9.98 6.47
C SER A 72 7.66 -10.99 5.55
N PHE A 73 7.32 -10.97 4.25
CA PHE A 73 7.66 -11.97 3.24
C PHE A 73 7.15 -13.38 3.58
N SER A 74 6.13 -13.46 4.44
CA SER A 74 5.51 -14.71 4.90
C SER A 74 4.08 -14.92 4.37
N GLY A 75 3.57 -13.98 3.56
CA GLY A 75 2.20 -14.01 3.05
C GLY A 75 1.19 -13.39 4.02
N ILE A 76 -0.10 -13.68 3.82
CA ILE A 76 -1.18 -13.22 4.70
C ILE A 76 -1.03 -13.91 6.07
N PRO A 77 -0.97 -13.18 7.19
CA PRO A 77 -0.87 -13.78 8.53
C PRO A 77 -2.23 -14.37 8.97
N ALA A 78 -2.23 -15.11 10.07
CA ALA A 78 -3.46 -15.54 10.73
C ALA A 78 -4.32 -14.32 11.16
N PRO A 79 -5.66 -14.40 11.08
CA PRO A 79 -6.53 -13.34 11.60
C PRO A 79 -6.40 -13.24 13.12
N GLN A 80 -6.27 -12.02 13.64
CA GLN A 80 -6.18 -11.76 15.09
C GLN A 80 -7.54 -11.50 15.74
N GLY A 81 -8.59 -11.27 14.93
CA GLY A 81 -9.94 -11.03 15.42
C GLY A 81 -10.98 -10.99 14.30
N PHE A 82 -12.25 -10.79 14.67
CA PHE A 82 -13.37 -10.86 13.72
C PHE A 82 -13.27 -9.86 12.57
N ARG A 83 -12.62 -8.70 12.78
CA ARG A 83 -12.42 -7.67 11.75
C ARG A 83 -11.39 -8.04 10.69
N ASP A 84 -10.57 -9.06 10.94
CA ASP A 84 -9.64 -9.61 9.95
C ASP A 84 -10.30 -10.64 9.03
N LEU A 85 -11.51 -11.10 9.38
CA LEU A 85 -12.18 -12.17 8.65
C LEU A 85 -12.73 -11.68 7.31
N HIS A 86 -12.26 -12.32 6.24
CA HIS A 86 -12.79 -12.14 4.90
C HIS A 86 -12.69 -13.46 4.11
N PRO A 87 -13.69 -13.85 3.30
CA PRO A 87 -13.72 -15.14 2.59
C PRO A 87 -12.55 -15.40 1.63
N ARG A 88 -11.73 -14.38 1.36
CA ARG A 88 -10.60 -14.46 0.44
C ARG A 88 -9.25 -14.30 1.11
N TRP A 89 -9.20 -13.94 2.40
CA TRP A 89 -7.95 -13.72 3.13
C TRP A 89 -7.57 -15.03 3.80
N ILE A 90 -6.85 -15.87 3.06
CA ILE A 90 -6.41 -17.19 3.50
C ILE A 90 -4.98 -17.05 3.98
N GLU A 91 -4.70 -17.50 5.20
CA GLU A 91 -3.36 -17.49 5.79
C GLU A 91 -2.35 -18.20 4.89
N GLY A 92 -1.15 -17.63 4.77
CA GLY A 92 -0.05 -18.15 3.94
C GLY A 92 -0.20 -17.89 2.44
N GLU A 93 -1.37 -17.44 1.95
CA GLU A 93 -1.49 -17.00 0.56
C GLU A 93 -0.69 -15.71 0.31
N ARG A 94 -0.46 -15.41 -0.98
CA ARG A 94 0.33 -14.24 -1.44
C ARG A 94 1.76 -14.21 -0.88
N GLN A 95 2.32 -15.38 -0.59
CA GLN A 95 3.71 -15.49 -0.15
C GLN A 95 4.66 -15.22 -1.32
N THR A 96 5.59 -14.29 -1.09
CA THR A 96 6.78 -14.07 -1.93
C THR A 96 7.96 -13.92 -0.98
N SER A 97 9.02 -14.72 -1.14
CA SER A 97 10.21 -14.59 -0.28
C SER A 97 10.94 -13.28 -0.56
N GLU A 98 11.72 -12.79 0.41
CA GLU A 98 12.53 -11.58 0.22
C GLU A 98 13.54 -11.74 -0.91
N GLU A 99 14.18 -12.92 -1.06
CA GLU A 99 15.13 -13.15 -2.16
C GLU A 99 14.40 -13.08 -3.51
N GLN A 100 13.19 -13.63 -3.58
CA GLN A 100 12.35 -13.54 -4.77
C GLN A 100 11.96 -12.09 -5.07
N PHE A 101 11.53 -11.33 -4.07
CA PHE A 101 11.20 -9.91 -4.20
C PHE A 101 12.42 -9.12 -4.73
N ARG A 102 13.58 -9.27 -4.09
CA ARG A 102 14.83 -8.61 -4.52
C ARG A 102 15.22 -8.97 -5.96
N ARG A 103 15.02 -10.24 -6.37
CA ARG A 103 15.22 -10.69 -7.74
C ARG A 103 14.24 -10.05 -8.72
N LEU A 104 12.98 -9.88 -8.34
CA LEU A 104 11.98 -9.19 -9.15
C LEU A 104 12.33 -7.71 -9.33
N CYS A 105 12.78 -7.04 -8.27
CA CYS A 105 13.25 -5.65 -8.34
C CYS A 105 14.46 -5.51 -9.28
N ARG A 106 15.45 -6.42 -9.19
CA ARG A 106 16.59 -6.43 -10.11
C ARG A 106 16.17 -6.63 -11.56
N ARG A 107 15.27 -7.59 -11.83
CA ARG A 107 14.73 -7.83 -13.18
C ARG A 107 13.94 -6.64 -13.72
N ALA A 108 13.34 -5.84 -12.85
CA ALA A 108 12.65 -4.62 -13.19
C ALA A 108 13.59 -3.40 -13.33
N GLY A 109 14.90 -3.58 -13.21
CA GLY A 109 15.88 -2.50 -13.34
C GLY A 109 15.89 -1.51 -12.18
N ILE A 110 15.37 -1.89 -11.00
CA ILE A 110 15.43 -1.08 -9.79
C ILE A 110 16.85 -1.24 -9.19
N PRO A 111 17.66 -0.17 -9.07
CA PRO A 111 18.97 -0.25 -8.44
C PRO A 111 18.87 -0.58 -6.94
N ALA A 112 19.90 -1.21 -6.38
CA ALA A 112 19.93 -1.49 -4.94
C ALA A 112 19.94 -0.19 -4.11
N GLY A 113 20.68 0.83 -4.54
CA GLY A 113 20.74 2.13 -3.85
C GLY A 113 19.47 2.98 -3.94
N ALA A 114 18.53 2.62 -4.81
CA ALA A 114 17.23 3.32 -4.94
C ALA A 114 16.12 2.68 -4.09
N ARG A 115 16.44 1.65 -3.30
CA ARG A 115 15.45 1.00 -2.42
C ARG A 115 16.03 0.53 -1.10
N THR A 116 15.20 0.54 -0.07
CA THR A 116 15.42 -0.18 1.18
C THR A 116 14.36 -1.25 1.34
N VAL A 117 14.77 -2.44 1.77
CA VAL A 117 13.85 -3.55 2.07
C VAL A 117 13.92 -3.82 3.56
N VAL A 118 12.78 -3.69 4.23
CA VAL A 118 12.63 -3.87 5.67
C VAL A 118 11.76 -5.09 5.91
N ARG A 119 12.37 -6.15 6.44
CA ARG A 119 11.62 -7.31 6.91
C ARG A 119 11.10 -7.05 8.32
N ALA A 120 9.79 -7.13 8.51
CA ALA A 120 9.15 -7.03 9.81
C ALA A 120 7.75 -7.68 9.77
N THR A 121 7.32 -8.26 10.89
CA THR A 121 5.90 -8.60 11.05
C THR A 121 5.07 -7.34 11.33
N TRP A 122 3.76 -7.44 11.18
CA TRP A 122 2.88 -6.29 11.41
C TRP A 122 2.84 -5.88 12.89
N GLU A 123 3.04 -6.81 13.81
CA GLU A 123 3.10 -6.56 15.25
C GLU A 123 4.43 -5.87 15.62
N GLN A 124 5.52 -6.18 14.91
CA GLN A 124 6.82 -5.55 15.12
C GLN A 124 6.89 -4.14 14.52
N LEU A 125 6.12 -3.87 13.46
CA LEU A 125 6.22 -2.67 12.66
C LEU A 125 6.13 -1.36 13.47
N PRO A 126 5.17 -1.16 14.39
CA PRO A 126 5.09 0.06 15.21
C PRO A 126 6.27 0.24 16.18
N HIS A 127 7.02 -0.83 16.46
CA HIS A 127 8.12 -0.85 17.42
C HIS A 127 9.51 -0.84 16.76
N LEU A 128 9.57 -0.78 15.42
CA LEU A 128 10.84 -0.65 14.73
C LEU A 128 11.50 0.69 15.06
N ALA A 129 12.82 0.66 15.21
CA ALA A 129 13.61 1.85 15.44
C ALA A 129 13.42 2.85 14.28
N PRO A 130 13.26 4.16 14.56
CA PRO A 130 12.91 5.16 13.54
C PRO A 130 13.81 5.18 12.31
N GLU A 131 15.11 4.95 12.48
CA GLU A 131 16.14 4.92 11.44
C GLU A 131 15.98 3.75 10.45
N ARG A 132 15.19 2.73 10.81
CA ARG A 132 14.86 1.60 9.93
C ARG A 132 13.66 1.89 9.03
N LEU A 133 13.07 3.08 9.15
CA LEU A 133 11.84 3.48 8.47
C LEU A 133 12.06 4.81 7.72
N PRO A 134 11.29 5.08 6.65
CA PRO A 134 11.32 6.39 6.02
C PRO A 134 10.89 7.48 7.01
N HIS A 135 11.58 8.61 7.02
CA HIS A 135 11.20 9.78 7.82
C HIS A 135 10.23 10.70 7.07
N ASN A 136 10.51 10.97 5.80
CA ASN A 136 9.73 11.86 4.96
C ASN A 136 9.01 11.06 3.88
N ILE A 137 7.68 10.95 3.94
CA ILE A 137 6.88 10.11 3.05
C ILE A 137 5.97 10.99 2.19
N SER A 138 6.10 10.87 0.86
CA SER A 138 5.16 11.49 -0.09
C SER A 138 3.97 10.58 -0.40
N PHE A 139 4.22 9.28 -0.44
CA PHE A 139 3.24 8.29 -0.88
C PHE A 139 3.41 6.98 -0.10
N ALA A 140 2.39 6.63 0.69
CA ALA A 140 2.25 5.32 1.30
C ALA A 140 1.25 4.45 0.53
N TYR A 141 1.67 3.25 0.14
CA TYR A 141 0.83 2.24 -0.49
C TYR A 141 0.63 1.06 0.47
N VAL A 142 -0.60 0.83 0.90
CA VAL A 142 -0.98 -0.19 1.87
C VAL A 142 -1.66 -1.35 1.16
N ASN A 143 -1.00 -2.51 1.17
CA ASN A 143 -1.41 -3.74 0.49
C ASN A 143 -1.31 -4.96 1.43
N CYS A 144 -1.58 -4.75 2.71
CA CYS A 144 -1.91 -5.81 3.66
C CYS A 144 -3.44 -5.85 3.85
N PRO A 145 -4.08 -7.03 3.81
CA PRO A 145 -5.54 -7.10 3.71
C PRO A 145 -6.28 -7.16 5.06
N LEU A 146 -5.57 -7.38 6.17
CA LEU A 146 -6.16 -7.57 7.50
C LEU A 146 -6.29 -6.22 8.24
N HIS A 147 -7.37 -6.06 9.00
CA HIS A 147 -7.62 -4.88 9.83
C HIS A 147 -6.48 -4.65 10.85
N SER A 148 -6.02 -5.71 11.51
CA SER A 148 -4.89 -5.67 12.44
C SER A 148 -3.60 -5.19 11.77
N SER A 149 -3.29 -5.74 10.59
CA SER A 149 -2.12 -5.34 9.81
C SER A 149 -2.17 -3.87 9.36
N VAL A 150 -3.33 -3.40 8.88
CA VAL A 150 -3.51 -2.00 8.48
C VAL A 150 -3.42 -1.07 9.69
N SER A 151 -3.96 -1.47 10.84
CA SER A 151 -3.87 -0.69 12.08
C SER A 151 -2.41 -0.48 12.50
N SER A 152 -1.57 -1.51 12.43
CA SER A 152 -0.12 -1.38 12.67
C SER A 152 0.57 -0.45 11.67
N VAL A 153 0.18 -0.52 10.39
CA VAL A 153 0.71 0.38 9.35
C VAL A 153 0.34 1.84 9.67
N LEU A 154 -0.91 2.10 10.05
CA LEU A 154 -1.37 3.44 10.42
C LEU A 154 -0.66 3.98 11.66
N GLN A 155 -0.43 3.14 12.68
CA GLN A 155 0.38 3.51 13.85
C GLN A 155 1.83 3.86 13.45
N CYS A 156 2.43 3.10 12.54
CA CYS A 156 3.75 3.40 11.98
C CYS A 156 3.75 4.70 11.16
N LEU A 157 2.68 5.00 10.44
CA LEU A 157 2.56 6.22 9.64
C LEU A 157 2.26 7.45 10.49
N ALA A 158 1.61 7.31 11.65
CA ALA A 158 1.15 8.42 12.48
C ALA A 158 2.21 9.53 12.72
N PRO A 159 3.43 9.24 13.18
CA PRO A 159 4.45 10.29 13.39
C PRO A 159 5.08 10.83 12.09
N ARG A 160 4.67 10.31 10.93
CA ARG A 160 5.19 10.64 9.59
C ARG A 160 4.12 11.23 8.68
N LEU A 161 2.91 11.45 9.20
CA LEU A 161 1.86 12.14 8.46
C LEU A 161 2.27 13.58 8.21
N LYS A 162 1.96 14.07 7.00
CA LYS A 162 2.18 15.46 6.63
C LYS A 162 1.15 15.94 5.63
N GLN A 163 0.96 17.25 5.57
CA GLN A 163 0.13 17.91 4.56
C GLN A 163 0.48 17.43 3.14
N GLY A 164 -0.54 17.05 2.37
CA GLY A 164 -0.43 16.72 0.95
C GLY A 164 0.12 15.33 0.63
N MET A 165 0.58 14.54 1.62
CA MET A 165 0.98 13.16 1.32
C MET A 165 -0.22 12.32 0.89
N LEU A 166 0.03 11.32 0.03
CA LEU A 166 -0.98 10.40 -0.45
C LEU A 166 -0.89 9.06 0.30
N ILE A 167 -2.03 8.50 0.70
CA ILE A 167 -2.12 7.14 1.23
C ILE A 167 -3.09 6.35 0.36
N ALA A 168 -2.65 5.23 -0.19
CA ALA A 168 -3.49 4.32 -0.97
C ALA A 168 -3.69 3.00 -0.23
N PHE A 169 -4.92 2.50 -0.23
CA PHE A 169 -5.33 1.24 0.37
C PHE A 169 -5.84 0.32 -0.73
N GLU A 170 -5.18 -0.84 -0.93
CA GLU A 170 -5.53 -1.80 -1.98
C GLU A 170 -6.91 -2.45 -1.77
N ASN A 171 -7.34 -2.61 -0.52
CA ASN A 171 -8.51 -3.41 -0.14
C ASN A 171 -9.62 -2.57 0.52
N HIS A 172 -9.65 -1.25 0.32
CA HIS A 172 -10.61 -0.33 0.93
C HIS A 172 -12.09 -0.71 0.76
N PHE A 173 -12.50 -1.22 -0.39
CA PHE A 173 -13.88 -1.69 -0.64
C PHE A 173 -14.02 -3.21 -0.61
N ALA A 174 -13.03 -3.93 -0.06
CA ALA A 174 -13.08 -5.39 0.07
C ALA A 174 -13.96 -5.82 1.25
N TRP A 175 -15.25 -5.51 1.15
CA TRP A 175 -16.26 -5.86 2.15
C TRP A 175 -16.64 -7.33 2.02
N SER A 176 -16.95 -7.94 3.15
CA SER A 176 -17.64 -9.23 3.20
C SER A 176 -19.12 -9.04 3.48
N ARG A 177 -19.88 -10.13 3.45
CA ARG A 177 -21.30 -10.12 3.88
C ARG A 177 -21.50 -9.72 5.35
N PHE A 178 -20.44 -9.73 6.16
CA PHE A 178 -20.52 -9.55 7.61
C PHE A 178 -19.76 -8.32 8.11
N HIS A 179 -18.72 -7.92 7.41
CA HIS A 179 -17.77 -6.92 7.88
C HIS A 179 -17.39 -5.97 6.76
N ARG A 180 -17.25 -4.69 7.11
CA ARG A 180 -16.54 -3.71 6.28
C ARG A 180 -15.09 -4.18 6.08
N SER A 181 -14.41 -3.65 5.07
CA SER A 181 -13.00 -4.00 4.84
C SER A 181 -12.12 -3.67 6.04
N GLY A 182 -11.01 -4.39 6.16
CA GLY A 182 -10.01 -4.10 7.18
C GLY A 182 -9.42 -2.71 7.01
N ASP A 183 -9.07 -2.35 5.77
CA ASP A 183 -8.53 -1.04 5.39
C ASP A 183 -9.44 0.12 5.83
N GLN A 184 -10.72 0.09 5.45
CA GLN A 184 -11.67 1.16 5.80
C GLN A 184 -11.91 1.21 7.30
N SER A 185 -12.11 0.05 7.93
CA SER A 185 -12.38 0.00 9.37
C SER A 185 -11.19 0.51 10.19
N ALA A 186 -9.96 0.24 9.76
CA ALA A 186 -8.75 0.71 10.42
C ALA A 186 -8.56 2.22 10.21
N LEU A 187 -8.76 2.72 8.99
CA LEU A 187 -8.68 4.14 8.70
C LEU A 187 -9.74 4.96 9.46
N ASP A 188 -10.98 4.46 9.54
CA ASP A 188 -12.06 5.10 10.31
C ASP A 188 -11.68 5.22 11.79
N GLN A 189 -11.19 4.14 12.40
CA GLN A 189 -10.76 4.15 13.80
C GLN A 189 -9.58 5.09 14.02
N PHE A 190 -8.60 5.04 13.12
CA PHE A 190 -7.44 5.91 13.19
C PHE A 190 -7.82 7.39 13.07
N SER A 191 -8.75 7.72 12.19
CA SER A 191 -9.25 9.10 12.01
C SER A 191 -10.06 9.61 13.21
N GLN A 192 -10.62 8.73 14.03
CA GLN A 192 -11.32 9.11 15.26
C GLN A 192 -10.37 9.50 16.39
N ILE A 193 -9.17 8.91 16.43
CA ILE A 193 -8.17 9.17 17.47
C ILE A 193 -7.10 10.19 17.04
N ASN A 194 -6.90 10.37 15.73
CA ASN A 194 -5.99 11.36 15.17
C ASN A 194 -6.74 12.66 14.87
N ASP A 195 -6.56 13.66 15.72
CA ASP A 195 -7.18 14.98 15.58
C ASP A 195 -6.33 15.98 14.78
N ALA A 196 -5.04 15.71 14.52
CA ALA A 196 -4.19 16.62 13.76
C ALA A 196 -4.45 16.61 12.25
N PHE A 197 -4.94 15.49 11.69
CA PHE A 197 -5.08 15.28 10.25
C PHE A 197 -6.45 14.74 9.84
N GLN A 198 -6.82 15.03 8.59
CA GLN A 198 -7.98 14.50 7.87
C GLN A 198 -7.51 13.74 6.63
N PHE A 199 -8.31 12.76 6.21
CA PHE A 199 -8.06 11.92 5.04
C PHE A 199 -9.12 12.18 3.98
N HIS A 200 -8.78 12.96 2.96
CA HIS A 200 -9.69 13.37 1.90
C HIS A 200 -9.66 12.38 0.75
N PRO A 201 -10.79 11.75 0.37
CA PRO A 201 -10.82 10.83 -0.76
C PRO A 201 -10.32 11.50 -2.04
N TYR A 202 -9.37 10.86 -2.72
CA TYR A 202 -8.85 11.32 -4.01
C TYR A 202 -9.41 10.48 -5.16
N ARG A 203 -9.18 9.16 -5.14
CA ARG A 203 -9.50 8.29 -6.27
C ARG A 203 -9.65 6.83 -5.86
N THR A 204 -10.49 6.09 -6.59
CA THR A 204 -10.60 4.64 -6.51
C THR A 204 -9.83 3.96 -7.63
N PHE A 205 -9.33 2.75 -7.38
CA PHE A 205 -8.52 2.02 -8.36
C PHE A 205 -8.61 0.51 -8.20
N GLY A 206 -8.25 -0.22 -9.26
CA GLY A 206 -8.37 -1.67 -9.28
C GLY A 206 -9.83 -2.11 -9.07
N LEU A 207 -10.03 -3.15 -8.27
CA LEU A 207 -11.36 -3.61 -7.89
C LEU A 207 -11.87 -2.99 -6.59
N THR A 208 -10.97 -2.85 -5.61
CA THR A 208 -11.30 -2.53 -4.22
C THR A 208 -10.49 -1.36 -3.66
N GLY A 209 -9.60 -0.78 -4.45
CA GLY A 209 -8.65 0.21 -3.96
C GLY A 209 -9.25 1.59 -3.83
N ALA A 210 -8.76 2.35 -2.85
CA ALA A 210 -9.06 3.78 -2.68
C ALA A 210 -7.83 4.51 -2.14
N SER A 211 -7.69 5.78 -2.49
CA SER A 211 -6.60 6.64 -2.01
C SER A 211 -7.11 7.93 -1.39
N PHE A 212 -6.34 8.46 -0.46
CA PHE A 212 -6.69 9.62 0.36
C PHE A 212 -5.51 10.58 0.42
N LEU A 213 -5.79 11.87 0.24
CA LEU A 213 -4.87 12.96 0.52
C LEU A 213 -4.94 13.30 2.02
N VAL A 214 -3.79 13.42 2.64
CA VAL A 214 -3.67 13.85 4.04
C VAL A 214 -3.70 15.36 4.09
N ALA A 215 -4.56 15.92 4.94
CA ALA A 215 -4.62 17.35 5.20
C ALA A 215 -4.55 17.62 6.71
N GLU A 216 -3.73 18.57 7.13
CA GLU A 216 -3.76 19.12 8.47
C GLU A 216 -5.14 19.73 8.73
N ARG A 217 -5.66 19.54 9.95
CA ARG A 217 -6.82 20.29 10.37
C ARG A 217 -6.38 21.73 10.61
N PHE A 218 -6.93 22.65 9.83
CA PHE A 218 -6.85 24.06 10.19
C PHE A 218 -7.53 24.25 11.55
N ALA A 219 -6.77 24.77 12.51
CA ALA A 219 -7.28 25.21 13.81
C ALA A 219 -8.21 26.41 13.65
#